data_AF-A0A9D4NLZ7-F1
#
_entry.id   AF-A0A9D4NLZ7-F1
#
_cell.length_a   1.000
_cell.length_b   1.000
_cell.length_c   1.000
_cell.angle_alpha   90.00
_cell.angle_beta   90.00
_cell.angle_gamma   90.00
#
_symmetry.space_group_name_H-M   'P 1'
#
loop_
_entity.id
_entity.type
_entity.pdbx_description
1 polymer ?
#
loop_
_entity_poly.entity_id
_entity_poly.type
_entity_poly.pdbx_seq_one_letter_code
_entity_poly.pdbx_strand_id
1 'polypeptide(L)'
;MEKLNYSIEFIRTKRYALQDHTHQQHAEKLGLMADVGKSMDRDIVRHDYKTKSKKKWKKKKKKKSDDEYDMMSPISSPKNILPTKASDITDEVIVSTMDDKMMKKAKKEPAVKKLTMEINRDIEKMKNFDKRVTEIEDKKDLAGLYCMDHYFNEQNCSAAPYEFRRQQSRLYQKLHPGVEINIEEVEAALQQVNNKLLSDS
;
A
#
# COMPACT_ATOMS: atom_id res chain seq x y z
N MET A 1 20.96 -7.61 2.83
CA MET A 1 19.70 -7.30 2.13
C MET A 1 18.56 -8.24 2.49
N GLU A 2 18.76 -9.56 2.50
CA GLU A 2 17.71 -10.55 2.81
C GLU A 2 17.02 -10.35 4.17
N LYS A 3 17.78 -10.04 5.23
CA LYS A 3 17.20 -9.77 6.56
C LYS A 3 16.25 -8.56 6.58
N LEU A 4 16.52 -7.54 5.78
CA LEU A 4 15.66 -6.35 5.65
C LEU A 4 14.39 -6.70 4.86
N ASN A 5 14.54 -7.44 3.75
CA ASN A 5 13.40 -7.94 2.97
C ASN A 5 12.48 -8.82 3.82
N TYR A 6 13.05 -9.76 4.59
CA TYR A 6 12.27 -10.59 5.51
C TYR A 6 11.50 -9.75 6.54
N SER A 7 12.15 -8.72 7.09
CA SER A 7 11.51 -7.83 8.07
C SER A 7 10.34 -7.04 7.46
N ILE A 8 10.49 -6.55 6.22
CA ILE A 8 9.43 -5.86 5.48
C ILE A 8 8.25 -6.81 5.26
N GLU A 9 8.50 -7.99 4.71
CA GLU A 9 7.45 -8.97 4.42
C GLU A 9 6.72 -9.43 5.69
N PHE A 10 7.46 -9.69 6.77
CA PHE A 10 6.86 -10.05 8.06
C PHE A 10 5.93 -8.95 8.61
N ILE A 11 6.31 -7.68 8.49
CA ILE A 11 5.47 -6.57 8.93
C ILE A 11 4.24 -6.43 8.03
N ARG A 12 4.39 -6.60 6.71
CA ARG A 12 3.28 -6.60 5.76
C ARG A 12 2.28 -7.72 6.05
N THR A 13 2.74 -8.94 6.31
CA THR A 13 1.86 -10.05 6.70
C THR A 13 1.05 -9.71 7.95
N LYS A 14 1.69 -9.14 8.98
CA LYS A 14 0.99 -8.72 10.21
C LYS A 14 -0.01 -7.60 9.96
N ARG A 15 0.32 -6.65 9.08
CA ARG A 15 -0.57 -5.57 8.68
C ARG A 15 -1.81 -6.11 7.97
N TYR A 16 -1.64 -7.04 7.02
CA TYR A 16 -2.77 -7.66 6.32
C TYR A 16 -3.68 -8.46 7.25
N ALA A 17 -3.10 -9.27 8.14
CA ALA A 17 -3.89 -10.01 9.13
C ALA A 17 -4.69 -9.06 10.04
N LEU A 18 -4.11 -7.92 10.42
CA LEU A 18 -4.81 -6.89 11.19
C LEU A 18 -5.91 -6.21 10.37
N GLN A 19 -5.66 -5.92 9.10
CA GLN A 19 -6.64 -5.35 8.18
C GLN A 19 -7.87 -6.25 8.01
N ASP A 20 -7.65 -7.56 7.83
CA ASP A 20 -8.74 -8.53 7.73
C ASP A 20 -9.56 -8.59 9.03
N HIS A 21 -8.89 -8.54 10.18
CA HIS A 21 -9.56 -8.45 11.48
C HIS A 21 -10.38 -7.15 11.61
N THR A 22 -9.84 -6.01 11.19
CA THR A 22 -10.56 -4.73 11.19
C THR A 22 -11.78 -4.77 10.28
N HIS A 23 -11.70 -5.43 9.11
CA HIS A 23 -12.86 -5.63 8.23
C HIS A 23 -13.96 -6.46 8.90
N GLN A 24 -13.61 -7.54 9.61
CA GLN A 24 -14.57 -8.34 10.37
C GLN A 24 -15.26 -7.52 11.47
N GLN A 25 -14.51 -6.72 12.22
CA GLN A 25 -15.07 -5.82 13.24
C GLN A 25 -15.98 -4.74 12.63
N HIS A 26 -15.66 -4.23 11.43
CA HIS A 26 -16.55 -3.32 10.71
C HIS A 26 -17.87 -3.98 10.34
N ALA A 27 -17.84 -5.22 9.84
CA ALA A 27 -19.04 -5.98 9.52
C ALA A 27 -19.88 -6.26 10.78
N GLU A 28 -19.26 -6.65 11.90
CA GLU A 28 -19.95 -6.86 13.18
C GLU A 28 -20.58 -5.56 13.70
N LYS A 29 -19.83 -4.45 13.65
CA LYS A 29 -20.33 -3.12 14.03
C LYS A 29 -21.53 -2.74 13.18
N LEU A 30 -21.49 -2.99 11.88
CA LEU A 30 -22.58 -2.70 10.97
C LEU A 30 -23.83 -3.52 11.30
N GLY A 31 -23.69 -4.82 11.55
CA GLY A 31 -24.78 -5.70 11.97
C GLY A 31 -25.43 -5.23 13.28
N LEU A 32 -24.63 -4.90 14.29
CA LEU A 32 -25.12 -4.34 15.55
C LEU A 32 -25.87 -3.02 15.36
N MET A 33 -25.34 -2.14 14.49
CA MET A 33 -26.04 -0.90 14.16
C MET A 33 -27.37 -1.19 13.47
N ALA A 34 -27.41 -2.10 12.49
CA ALA A 34 -28.63 -2.51 11.79
C ALA A 34 -29.67 -3.09 12.76
N ASP A 35 -29.27 -3.92 13.72
CA ASP A 35 -30.17 -4.50 14.72
C ASP A 35 -30.76 -3.45 15.67
N VAL A 36 -29.96 -2.45 16.08
CA VAL A 36 -30.50 -1.27 16.78
C VAL A 36 -31.54 -0.55 15.91
N GLY A 37 -31.30 -0.44 14.60
CA GLY A 37 -32.28 0.10 13.65
C GLY A 37 -33.59 -0.68 13.63
N LYS A 38 -33.49 -2.00 13.41
CA LYS A 38 -34.63 -2.93 13.36
C LYS A 38 -35.44 -2.90 14.66
N SER A 39 -34.79 -2.78 15.82
CA SER A 39 -35.47 -2.68 17.12
C SER A 39 -36.20 -1.36 17.33
N MET A 40 -35.72 -0.27 16.70
CA MET A 40 -36.32 1.06 16.82
C MET A 40 -37.46 1.30 15.82
N ASP A 41 -37.33 0.77 14.60
CA ASP A 41 -38.35 0.82 13.57
C ASP A 41 -38.36 -0.50 12.80
N ARG A 42 -39.37 -1.34 13.06
CA ARG A 42 -39.50 -2.65 12.39
C ARG A 42 -39.80 -2.52 10.90
N ASP A 43 -40.35 -1.39 10.47
CA ASP A 43 -40.65 -1.15 9.05
C ASP A 43 -39.38 -0.80 8.25
N ILE A 44 -38.23 -0.53 8.90
CA ILE A 44 -36.96 -0.19 8.22
C ILE A 44 -36.47 -1.30 7.28
N VAL A 45 -36.95 -2.53 7.49
CA VAL A 45 -36.61 -3.72 6.70
C VAL A 45 -37.58 -3.92 5.53
N ARG A 46 -38.47 -2.96 5.26
CA ARG A 46 -39.40 -3.03 4.13
C ARG A 46 -38.81 -2.34 2.91
N HIS A 47 -39.00 -2.93 1.73
CA HIS A 47 -38.45 -2.39 0.48
C HIS A 47 -38.97 -0.99 0.13
N ASP A 48 -40.18 -0.65 0.59
CA ASP A 48 -40.87 0.63 0.39
C ASP A 48 -40.66 1.62 1.54
N TYR A 49 -39.75 1.30 2.49
CA TYR A 49 -39.48 2.15 3.63
C TYR A 49 -38.95 3.52 3.18
N LYS A 50 -39.67 4.57 3.54
CA LYS A 50 -39.24 5.96 3.36
C LYS A 50 -38.91 6.56 4.71
N THR A 51 -37.67 7.02 4.85
CA THR A 51 -37.29 7.83 6.00
C THR A 51 -38.20 9.05 6.10
N LYS A 52 -38.74 9.29 7.30
CA LYS A 52 -39.57 10.45 7.58
C LYS A 52 -38.77 11.71 7.22
N SER A 53 -39.14 12.35 6.11
CA SER A 53 -38.37 13.45 5.52
C SER A 53 -38.11 14.52 6.57
N LYS A 54 -36.84 14.93 6.72
CA LYS A 54 -36.45 16.03 7.60
C LYS A 54 -37.27 17.27 7.22
N LYS A 55 -38.15 17.74 8.13
CA LYS A 55 -38.73 19.09 8.01
C LYS A 55 -37.56 20.06 7.83
N LYS A 56 -37.49 20.74 6.66
CA LYS A 56 -36.46 21.74 6.36
C LYS A 56 -36.61 22.91 7.34
N TRP A 57 -35.98 22.82 8.50
CA TRP A 57 -35.74 23.99 9.35
C TRP A 57 -34.48 24.69 8.85
N LYS A 58 -34.64 25.99 8.56
CA LYS A 58 -33.58 26.90 8.10
C LYS A 58 -32.34 26.74 9.00
N LYS A 59 -31.22 26.30 8.41
CA LYS A 59 -29.92 26.12 9.09
C LYS A 59 -29.44 27.47 9.63
N LYS A 60 -29.46 27.64 10.96
CA LYS A 60 -28.55 28.58 11.65
C LYS A 60 -27.14 27.99 11.56
N LYS A 61 -26.21 28.76 11.00
CA LYS A 61 -24.79 28.41 10.79
C LYS A 61 -24.18 28.04 12.16
N LYS A 62 -23.97 26.75 12.43
CA LYS A 62 -23.27 26.27 13.63
C LYS A 62 -21.85 25.88 13.21
N LYS A 63 -20.87 26.46 13.89
CA LYS A 63 -19.43 26.29 13.69
C LYS A 63 -19.07 24.80 13.74
N LYS A 64 -18.38 24.28 12.72
CA LYS A 64 -17.78 22.95 12.72
C LYS A 64 -16.75 22.92 13.85
N SER A 65 -16.92 22.01 14.80
CA SER A 65 -15.83 21.53 15.65
C SER A 65 -15.17 20.35 14.94
N ASP A 66 -13.85 20.29 15.07
CA ASP A 66 -12.94 19.36 14.42
C ASP A 66 -13.24 17.90 14.76
N ASP A 67 -13.73 17.14 13.77
CA ASP A 67 -13.52 15.69 13.69
C ASP A 67 -12.47 15.50 12.59
N GLU A 68 -11.20 15.55 12.99
CA GLU A 68 -10.03 15.38 12.15
C GLU A 68 -9.74 13.88 11.97
N TYR A 69 -9.46 13.48 10.73
CA TYR A 69 -9.02 12.13 10.27
C TYR A 69 -10.07 11.02 10.08
N ASP A 70 -11.09 11.28 9.25
CA ASP A 70 -11.74 10.23 8.44
C ASP A 70 -10.90 10.01 7.15
N MET A 71 -9.68 9.47 7.33
CA MET A 71 -8.72 9.16 6.26
C MET A 71 -8.70 7.65 6.01
N MET A 72 -9.84 7.12 5.59
CA MET A 72 -9.99 5.92 4.77
C MET A 72 -11.19 6.19 3.88
N SER A 73 -11.06 5.92 2.58
CA SER A 73 -12.09 6.17 1.57
C SER A 73 -13.50 5.95 2.12
N PRO A 74 -14.47 6.85 1.86
CA PRO A 74 -15.85 6.43 2.02
C PRO A 74 -15.97 5.20 1.14
N ILE A 75 -16.24 4.03 1.73
CA ILE A 75 -16.97 2.99 1.02
C ILE A 75 -18.11 3.78 0.41
N SER A 76 -18.02 3.97 -0.91
CA SER A 76 -18.83 4.91 -1.67
C SER A 76 -20.25 4.50 -1.34
N SER A 77 -20.85 5.18 -0.36
CA SER A 77 -22.14 4.76 0.17
C SER A 77 -23.05 4.89 -1.03
N PRO A 78 -23.65 3.80 -1.52
CA PRO A 78 -24.42 3.87 -2.74
C PRO A 78 -25.50 4.92 -2.51
N LYS A 79 -25.43 6.00 -3.27
CA LYS A 79 -26.35 7.14 -3.14
C LYS A 79 -27.77 6.59 -3.28
N ASN A 80 -28.52 6.59 -2.17
CA ASN A 80 -29.96 6.34 -2.14
C ASN A 80 -30.41 5.20 -3.07
N ILE A 81 -29.80 4.02 -2.97
CA ILE A 81 -30.39 2.85 -3.60
C ILE A 81 -31.55 2.45 -2.71
N LEU A 82 -32.76 2.88 -3.08
CA LEU A 82 -33.96 2.29 -2.52
C LEU A 82 -33.96 0.81 -2.94
N PRO A 83 -33.97 -0.14 -2.00
CA PRO A 83 -34.02 -1.55 -2.34
C PRO A 83 -35.27 -1.83 -3.17
N THR A 84 -35.09 -2.33 -4.39
CA THR A 84 -36.22 -2.63 -5.31
C THR A 84 -36.85 -3.99 -5.01
N LYS A 85 -36.11 -4.88 -4.34
CA LYS A 85 -36.57 -6.20 -3.89
C LYS A 85 -36.23 -6.43 -2.42
N ALA A 86 -36.99 -7.30 -1.76
CA ALA A 86 -36.74 -7.68 -0.36
C ALA A 86 -35.36 -8.36 -0.14
N SER A 87 -34.80 -8.98 -1.19
CA SER A 87 -33.45 -9.56 -1.19
C SER A 87 -32.32 -8.54 -1.08
N ASP A 88 -32.60 -7.27 -1.39
CA ASP A 88 -31.57 -6.22 -1.48
C ASP A 88 -31.35 -5.53 -0.13
N ILE A 89 -32.06 -5.95 0.92
CA ILE A 89 -32.05 -5.31 2.24
C ILE A 89 -30.92 -5.91 3.07
N THR A 90 -29.71 -5.39 2.83
CA THR A 90 -28.51 -5.71 3.63
C THR A 90 -28.41 -4.80 4.85
N ASP A 91 -27.57 -5.17 5.82
CA ASP A 91 -27.30 -4.33 7.00
C ASP A 91 -26.75 -2.95 6.61
N GLU A 92 -26.00 -2.85 5.50
CA GLU A 92 -25.52 -1.58 4.93
C GLU A 92 -26.69 -0.67 4.52
N VAL A 93 -27.68 -1.24 3.85
CA VAL A 93 -28.89 -0.52 3.40
C VAL A 93 -29.70 -0.07 4.61
N ILE A 94 -29.87 -0.92 5.62
CA ILE A 94 -30.58 -0.58 6.86
C ILE A 94 -29.87 0.57 7.59
N VAL A 95 -28.56 0.51 7.77
CA VAL A 95 -27.79 1.58 8.43
C VAL A 95 -27.85 2.88 7.62
N SER A 96 -27.77 2.81 6.29
CA SER A 96 -27.84 4.00 5.41
C SER A 96 -29.20 4.70 5.45
N THR A 97 -30.27 3.95 5.74
CA THR A 97 -31.64 4.46 5.82
C THR A 97 -32.03 4.91 7.23
N MET A 98 -31.14 4.81 8.22
CA MET A 98 -31.44 5.32 9.56
C MET A 98 -31.52 6.85 9.58
N ASP A 99 -32.46 7.39 10.36
CA ASP A 99 -32.50 8.82 10.63
C ASP A 99 -31.42 9.26 11.63
N ASP A 100 -31.20 10.58 11.78
CA ASP A 100 -30.18 11.12 12.68
C ASP A 100 -30.39 10.71 14.14
N LYS A 101 -31.62 10.39 14.56
CA LYS A 101 -31.93 10.00 15.94
C LYS A 101 -31.56 8.53 16.17
N MET A 102 -31.91 7.65 15.25
CA MET A 102 -31.56 6.24 15.24
C MET A 102 -30.03 6.09 15.19
N MET A 103 -29.36 6.81 14.29
CA MET A 103 -27.90 6.80 14.20
C MET A 103 -27.22 7.26 15.49
N LYS A 104 -27.73 8.30 16.15
CA LYS A 104 -27.20 8.75 17.45
C LYS A 104 -27.39 7.71 18.55
N LYS A 105 -28.49 6.95 18.52
CA LYS A 105 -28.74 5.89 19.51
C LYS A 105 -27.86 4.67 19.24
N ALA A 106 -27.76 4.23 17.99
CA ALA A 106 -26.87 3.14 17.58
C ALA A 106 -25.40 3.42 17.94
N LYS A 107 -24.92 4.65 17.71
CA LYS A 107 -23.57 5.07 18.14
C LYS A 107 -23.38 5.13 19.66
N LYS A 108 -24.47 5.23 20.43
CA LYS A 108 -24.41 5.23 21.90
C LYS A 108 -24.37 3.83 22.49
N GLU A 109 -24.71 2.81 21.71
CA GLU A 109 -24.75 1.43 22.17
C GLU A 109 -23.36 0.97 22.65
N PRO A 110 -23.24 0.36 23.85
CA PRO A 110 -21.94 0.01 24.42
C PRO A 110 -21.09 -0.88 23.51
N ALA A 111 -21.70 -1.87 22.85
CA ALA A 111 -21.02 -2.77 21.93
C ALA A 111 -20.49 -2.04 20.69
N VAL A 112 -21.29 -1.16 20.08
CA VAL A 112 -20.88 -0.33 18.94
C VAL A 112 -19.74 0.62 19.31
N LYS A 113 -19.79 1.21 20.52
CA LYS A 113 -18.69 2.05 21.03
C LYS A 113 -17.41 1.24 21.21
N LYS A 114 -17.50 0.07 21.84
CA LYS A 114 -16.34 -0.81 22.05
C LYS A 114 -15.67 -1.16 20.72
N LEU A 115 -16.43 -1.65 19.74
CA LEU A 115 -15.91 -1.95 18.41
C LEU A 115 -15.34 -0.71 17.71
N THR A 116 -15.96 0.46 17.89
CA THR A 116 -15.41 1.70 17.30
C THR A 116 -14.04 2.06 17.89
N MET A 117 -13.85 1.89 19.20
CA MET A 117 -12.53 2.13 19.81
C MET A 117 -11.50 1.09 19.37
N GLU A 118 -11.89 -0.18 19.25
CA GLU A 118 -11.01 -1.26 18.80
C GLU A 118 -10.57 -1.04 17.34
N ILE A 119 -11.51 -0.73 16.44
CA ILE A 119 -11.22 -0.37 15.05
C ILE A 119 -10.24 0.82 14.99
N ASN A 120 -10.46 1.87 15.77
CA ASN A 120 -9.57 3.03 15.78
C ASN A 120 -8.15 2.66 16.24
N ARG A 121 -8.04 1.82 17.27
CA ARG A 121 -6.76 1.31 17.77
C ARG A 121 -6.04 0.48 16.70
N ASP A 122 -6.77 -0.36 15.97
CA ASP A 122 -6.21 -1.17 14.90
C ASP A 122 -5.76 -0.31 13.71
N ILE A 123 -6.52 0.73 13.36
CA ILE A 123 -6.12 1.73 12.35
C ILE A 123 -4.82 2.43 12.73
N GLU A 124 -4.68 2.88 13.98
CA GLU A 124 -3.43 3.48 14.46
C GLU A 124 -2.26 2.50 14.39
N LYS A 125 -2.49 1.23 14.75
CA LYS A 125 -1.49 0.19 14.67
C LYS A 125 -1.08 -0.14 13.23
N MET A 126 -2.02 -0.14 12.28
CA MET A 126 -1.73 -0.25 10.85
C MET A 126 -0.88 0.92 10.35
N LYS A 127 -1.21 2.16 10.73
CA LYS A 127 -0.37 3.34 10.41
C LYS A 127 1.05 3.21 10.96
N ASN A 128 1.22 2.63 12.16
CA ASN A 128 2.53 2.37 12.74
C ASN A 128 3.30 1.28 11.97
N PHE A 129 2.62 0.25 11.46
CA PHE A 129 3.26 -0.72 10.57
C PHE A 129 3.71 -0.07 9.25
N ASP A 130 2.88 0.77 8.64
CA ASP A 130 3.21 1.48 7.40
C ASP A 130 4.45 2.35 7.56
N LYS A 131 4.51 3.16 8.63
CA LYS A 131 5.70 3.97 8.96
C LYS A 131 6.95 3.10 9.12
N ARG A 132 6.84 1.97 9.82
CA ARG A 132 7.97 1.08 10.06
C ARG A 132 8.45 0.38 8.79
N VAL A 133 7.56 0.08 7.85
CA VAL A 133 7.95 -0.43 6.53
C VAL A 133 8.77 0.63 5.79
N THR A 134 8.28 1.86 5.72
CA THR A 134 8.99 2.98 5.09
C THR A 134 10.38 3.18 5.70
N GLU A 135 10.50 3.19 7.03
CA GLU A 135 11.79 3.31 7.72
C GLU A 135 12.79 2.18 7.37
N ILE A 136 12.29 0.96 7.13
CA ILE A 136 13.14 -0.18 6.77
C ILE A 136 13.50 -0.13 5.29
N GLU A 137 12.59 0.31 4.42
CA GLU A 137 12.85 0.56 3.01
C GLU A 137 13.93 1.64 2.83
N ASP A 138 13.84 2.76 3.55
CA ASP A 138 14.86 3.81 3.53
C ASP A 138 16.24 3.28 3.96
N LYS A 139 16.29 2.46 5.02
CA LYS A 139 17.54 1.82 5.48
C LYS A 139 18.09 0.83 4.46
N LYS A 140 17.21 0.11 3.76
CA LYS A 140 17.58 -0.84 2.73
C LYS A 140 18.20 -0.11 1.53
N ASP A 141 17.62 1.01 1.12
CA ASP A 141 18.12 1.81 0.01
C ASP A 141 19.47 2.46 0.36
N LEU A 142 19.60 3.00 1.58
CA LEU A 142 20.87 3.54 2.07
C LEU A 142 21.97 2.47 2.14
N ALA A 143 21.64 1.27 2.64
CA ALA A 143 22.58 0.16 2.67
C ALA A 143 22.95 -0.31 1.25
N GLY A 144 22.00 -0.27 0.31
CA GLY A 144 22.24 -0.54 -1.10
C GLY A 144 23.24 0.43 -1.73
N LEU A 145 23.04 1.74 -1.51
CA LEU A 145 23.96 2.79 -1.97
C LEU A 145 25.36 2.60 -1.38
N TYR A 146 25.47 2.38 -0.06
CA TYR A 146 26.75 2.14 0.59
C TYR A 146 27.50 0.92 0.00
N CYS A 147 26.80 -0.18 -0.24
CA CYS A 147 27.40 -1.37 -0.85
C CYS A 147 27.88 -1.11 -2.29
N MET A 148 27.12 -0.33 -3.07
CA MET A 148 27.53 0.06 -4.43
C MET A 148 28.76 0.96 -4.40
N ASP A 149 28.76 2.00 -3.56
CA ASP A 149 29.91 2.90 -3.40
C ASP A 149 31.16 2.15 -2.96
N HIS A 150 31.02 1.22 -2.00
CA HIS A 150 32.13 0.37 -1.56
C HIS A 150 32.66 -0.51 -2.70
N TYR A 151 31.75 -1.14 -3.45
CA TYR A 151 32.12 -1.96 -4.61
C TYR A 151 32.87 -1.14 -5.67
N PHE A 152 32.38 0.04 -6.04
CA PHE A 152 33.05 0.91 -7.00
C PHE A 152 34.40 1.41 -6.48
N ASN A 153 34.50 1.76 -5.19
CA ASN A 153 35.76 2.17 -4.58
C ASN A 153 36.77 1.03 -4.57
N GLU A 154 36.36 -0.21 -4.26
CA GLU A 154 37.22 -1.38 -4.36
C GLU A 154 37.67 -1.62 -5.81
N GLN A 155 36.79 -1.51 -6.81
CA GLN A 155 37.17 -1.65 -8.22
C GLN A 155 38.16 -0.56 -8.67
N ASN A 156 37.97 0.68 -8.20
CA ASN A 156 38.84 1.81 -8.56
C ASN A 156 40.19 1.77 -7.83
N CYS A 157 40.22 1.33 -6.58
CA CYS A 157 41.45 1.21 -5.78
C CYS A 157 42.20 -0.12 -6.01
N SER A 158 41.50 -1.19 -6.39
CA SER A 158 42.05 -2.49 -6.78
C SER A 158 42.25 -2.61 -8.29
N ALA A 159 42.25 -1.49 -9.01
CA ALA A 159 42.78 -1.44 -10.37
C ALA A 159 44.24 -1.93 -10.30
N ALA A 160 44.45 -3.18 -10.69
CA ALA A 160 45.76 -3.78 -10.71
C ALA A 160 46.74 -2.84 -11.42
N PRO A 161 48.03 -2.78 -11.00
CA PRO A 161 49.03 -1.96 -11.66
C PRO A 161 48.90 -2.12 -13.17
N TYR A 162 49.16 -1.05 -13.95
CA TYR A 162 49.05 -1.06 -15.42
C TYR A 162 49.66 -2.32 -16.06
N GLU A 163 50.69 -2.87 -15.44
CA GLU A 163 51.40 -4.12 -15.75
C GLU A 163 50.54 -5.41 -15.76
N PHE A 164 49.35 -5.42 -15.14
CA PHE A 164 48.44 -6.58 -15.08
C PHE A 164 47.19 -6.41 -15.96
N ARG A 165 46.99 -5.26 -16.62
CA ARG A 165 46.02 -5.15 -17.72
C ARG A 165 46.52 -6.04 -18.86
N ARG A 166 45.63 -6.79 -19.52
CA ARG A 166 45.96 -7.83 -20.53
C ARG A 166 47.22 -7.49 -21.35
N GLN A 167 48.37 -7.94 -20.88
CA GLN A 167 49.61 -7.88 -21.64
C GLN A 167 49.50 -8.96 -22.71
N GLN A 168 49.88 -8.65 -23.95
CA GLN A 168 50.03 -9.69 -24.96
C GLN A 168 51.00 -10.76 -24.45
N SER A 169 50.68 -12.03 -24.70
CA SER A 169 51.54 -13.11 -24.24
C SER A 169 52.95 -12.94 -24.82
N ARG A 170 53.99 -13.29 -24.04
CA ARG A 170 55.39 -13.25 -24.51
C ARG A 170 55.60 -14.00 -25.83
N LEU A 171 54.78 -15.03 -26.08
CA LEU A 171 54.81 -15.80 -27.32
C LEU A 171 54.28 -15.00 -28.51
N TYR A 172 53.18 -14.26 -28.33
CA TYR A 172 52.61 -13.40 -29.36
C TYR A 172 53.57 -12.27 -29.75
N GLN A 173 54.17 -11.60 -28.76
CA GLN A 173 55.18 -10.56 -28.98
C GLN A 173 56.43 -11.07 -29.70
N LYS A 174 56.83 -12.33 -29.44
CA LYS A 174 57.94 -12.98 -30.17
C LYS A 174 57.59 -13.33 -31.62
N LEU A 175 56.34 -13.71 -31.88
CA LEU A 175 55.89 -14.09 -33.22
C LEU A 175 55.61 -12.85 -34.11
N HIS A 176 55.31 -11.70 -33.51
CA HIS A 176 54.92 -10.47 -34.22
C HIS A 176 55.68 -9.23 -33.70
N PRO A 177 57.02 -9.19 -33.80
CA PRO A 177 57.78 -8.04 -33.35
C PRO A 177 57.58 -6.84 -34.28
N GLY A 178 57.13 -5.71 -33.73
CA GLY A 178 57.02 -4.43 -34.45
C GLY A 178 55.66 -4.12 -35.09
N VAL A 179 54.62 -4.90 -34.81
CA VAL A 179 53.24 -4.54 -35.20
C VAL A 179 52.65 -3.65 -34.11
N GLU A 180 52.66 -2.33 -34.32
CA GLU A 180 51.78 -1.43 -33.59
C GLU A 180 50.34 -1.73 -34.02
N ILE A 181 49.59 -2.40 -33.15
CA ILE A 181 48.18 -2.64 -33.38
C ILE A 181 47.48 -1.29 -33.28
N ASN A 182 46.90 -0.83 -34.40
CA ASN A 182 46.03 0.34 -34.37
C ASN A 182 44.79 0.00 -33.55
N ILE A 183 44.73 0.55 -32.33
CA ILE A 183 43.70 0.24 -31.34
C ILE A 183 42.32 0.62 -31.87
N GLU A 184 42.22 1.69 -32.66
CA GLU A 184 40.96 2.15 -33.24
C GLU A 184 40.37 1.13 -34.23
N GLU A 185 41.20 0.49 -35.04
CA GLU A 185 40.76 -0.54 -35.99
C GLU A 185 40.34 -1.83 -35.29
N VAL A 186 41.03 -2.19 -34.21
CA VAL A 186 40.69 -3.37 -33.40
C VAL A 186 39.41 -3.16 -32.61
N GLU A 187 39.20 -1.96 -32.04
CA GLU A 187 37.94 -1.62 -31.38
C GLU A 187 36.78 -1.63 -32.38
N ALA A 188 36.96 -1.04 -33.57
CA ALA A 188 35.94 -1.07 -34.63
C ALA A 188 35.58 -2.50 -35.06
N ALA A 189 36.59 -3.37 -35.23
CA ALA A 189 36.38 -4.77 -35.59
C ALA A 189 35.69 -5.57 -34.46
N LEU A 190 36.10 -5.35 -33.21
CA LEU A 190 35.46 -5.99 -32.05
C LEU A 190 34.02 -5.54 -31.89
N GLN A 191 33.72 -4.27 -32.13
CA GLN A 191 32.38 -3.72 -32.04
C GLN A 191 31.47 -4.27 -33.16
N GLN A 192 32.01 -4.49 -34.36
CA GLN A 192 31.29 -5.19 -35.43
C GLN A 192 30.98 -6.65 -35.06
N VAL A 193 31.93 -7.39 -34.49
CA VAL A 193 31.72 -8.77 -34.05
C VAL A 193 30.68 -8.83 -32.93
N ASN A 194 30.77 -7.93 -31.95
CA ASN A 194 29.81 -7.88 -30.84
C ASN A 194 28.41 -7.54 -31.32
N ASN A 195 28.26 -6.56 -32.21
CA ASN A 195 26.96 -6.20 -32.78
C ASN A 195 26.35 -7.37 -33.56
N LYS A 196 27.17 -8.15 -34.27
CA LYS A 196 26.73 -9.32 -35.02
C LYS A 196 26.28 -10.48 -34.09
N LEU A 197 27.01 -10.68 -32.99
CA LEU A 197 26.65 -11.66 -31.96
C LEU A 197 25.38 -11.29 -31.20
N LEU A 198 25.09 -9.99 -31.05
CA LEU A 198 23.88 -9.49 -30.41
C LEU A 198 22.68 -9.40 -31.36
N SER A 199 22.90 -9.38 -32.68
CA SER A 199 21.84 -9.34 -33.69
C SER A 199 21.41 -10.72 -34.19
N ASP A 200 22.27 -11.73 -34.09
CA ASP A 200 21.99 -13.12 -34.50
C ASP A 200 21.35 -13.98 -33.37
N SER A 201 20.88 -13.35 -32.28
CA SER A 201 20.16 -13.98 -31.16
C SER A 201 18.67 -13.68 -31.15
#